data_AF-A0A2H1KU39-F1
#
_entry.id   AF-A0A2H1KU39-F1
#
_cell.length_a   1.000
_cell.length_b   1.000
_cell.length_c   1.000
_cell.angle_alpha   90.00
_cell.angle_beta   90.00
_cell.angle_gamma   90.00
#
_symmetry.space_group_name_H-M   'P 1'
#
loop_
_entity.id
_entity.type
_entity.pdbx_description
1 polymer ?
#
loop_
_entity_poly.entity_id
_entity_poly.type
_entity_poly.pdbx_seq_one_letter_code
_entity_poly.pdbx_strand_id
1 'polypeptide(L)'
;MNSPRAIMIEPANLVINAQDSTVRDRTRPADNRDTSYDHKYDFRTLFYDAIPDDNRLILPGPPLLNLTPLLQNAQITLDGVEPETVHTEEKERAQSTILKFPHKIHEGATLTLRHESIAPIQSVIDDSYNEYFSGFNVLMTMQKDEELEWITDWARFYARIHDVNAILLFDNGSRKYSLEQLREALTTVTEIHRIAIVKWPFPYGPQGGKWDGRQASWDSDFCQIGAFQTARHKFLHMSNGVINADIDELVIPLNQTTLFDALADSKNGMVGYGGHWIENSKIGNGGMQLPRFWDHFLTRDRDDPCASKWTGRPNIWPKDAHPTAHFVRNIEYLPSPDFYIAHFRALNSGWKSADRLTNVPNTDLLIDMPLTKVLKKAYSDDADAQKDWEPKELSITDMHQYRFQCWIRARIDRLSEDSISWNKRWLWRYSVPVFEAKTDTGQIAFDFHIDDSHVRLAIAARDRNDMDALTAKLEGIEHHLDDLAPKHMGYWISAMPYSSAQDPTWDMAAQHLYHQMVIVYDRLNGGVDPHYQSRETHIETP
;
A
#
# COMPACT_ATOMS: atom_id res chain seq x y z
N MET A 1 -10.64 -28.72 -16.79
CA MET A 1 -11.75 -28.04 -17.49
C MET A 1 -11.32 -26.59 -17.69
N ASN A 2 -11.63 -25.95 -18.83
CA ASN A 2 -11.25 -24.54 -19.02
C ASN A 2 -12.16 -23.66 -18.16
N SER A 3 -11.64 -23.14 -17.05
CA SER A 3 -12.36 -22.15 -16.23
C SER A 3 -12.73 -20.93 -17.08
N PRO A 4 -13.91 -20.34 -16.87
CA PRO A 4 -14.37 -19.19 -17.64
C PRO A 4 -13.40 -18.00 -17.52
N ARG A 5 -13.27 -17.21 -18.59
CA ARG A 5 -12.41 -16.02 -18.61
C ARG A 5 -12.83 -14.97 -17.57
N ALA A 6 -14.13 -14.86 -17.29
CA ALA A 6 -14.66 -13.93 -16.30
C ALA A 6 -15.71 -14.61 -15.42
N ILE A 7 -15.66 -14.32 -14.11
CA ILE A 7 -16.63 -14.77 -13.10
C ILE A 7 -17.13 -13.59 -12.27
N MET A 8 -18.39 -13.67 -11.84
CA MET A 8 -18.99 -12.73 -10.89
C MET A 8 -19.27 -13.46 -9.59
N ILE A 9 -18.81 -12.89 -8.48
CA ILE A 9 -18.87 -13.52 -7.15
C ILE A 9 -19.75 -12.67 -6.23
N GLU A 10 -20.65 -13.32 -5.52
CA GLU A 10 -21.32 -12.76 -4.35
C GLU A 10 -20.68 -13.37 -3.10
N PRO A 11 -20.26 -12.56 -2.12
CA PRO A 11 -19.65 -13.09 -0.91
C PRO A 11 -20.69 -13.77 -0.02
N ALA A 12 -20.28 -14.88 0.63
CA ALA A 12 -21.04 -15.60 1.64
C ALA A 12 -21.02 -14.84 2.97
N ASN A 13 -21.64 -13.66 2.96
CA ASN A 13 -21.59 -12.71 4.06
C ASN A 13 -22.62 -13.03 5.16
N LEU A 14 -22.38 -12.47 6.35
CA LEU A 14 -23.31 -12.51 7.48
C LEU A 14 -23.49 -11.09 8.00
N VAL A 15 -24.70 -10.56 7.84
CA VAL A 15 -25.09 -9.19 8.19
C VAL A 15 -26.31 -9.23 9.11
N ILE A 16 -26.22 -8.52 10.24
CA ILE A 16 -27.35 -8.36 11.16
C ILE A 16 -28.50 -7.68 10.41
N ASN A 17 -29.72 -8.20 10.59
CA ASN A 17 -30.89 -7.68 9.90
C ASN A 17 -31.11 -6.20 10.25
N ALA A 18 -31.49 -5.38 9.25
CA ALA A 18 -31.73 -3.95 9.44
C ALA A 18 -32.84 -3.63 10.47
N GLN A 19 -33.76 -4.57 10.72
CA GLN A 19 -34.82 -4.46 11.72
C GLN A 19 -34.36 -4.77 13.15
N ASP A 20 -33.20 -5.42 13.32
CA ASP A 20 -32.68 -5.75 14.65
C ASP A 20 -32.10 -4.49 15.33
N SER A 21 -32.36 -4.35 16.64
CA SER A 21 -31.83 -3.26 17.45
C SER A 21 -30.35 -3.45 17.80
N THR A 22 -29.85 -4.69 17.78
CA THR A 22 -28.45 -5.01 18.00
C THR A 22 -27.59 -4.42 16.87
N VAL A 23 -26.62 -3.57 17.22
CA VAL A 23 -25.69 -2.93 16.27
C VAL A 23 -24.33 -2.72 16.93
N ARG A 24 -23.30 -2.58 16.09
CA ARG A 24 -21.93 -2.24 16.51
C ARG A 24 -21.86 -0.84 17.14
N ASP A 25 -21.10 -0.74 18.22
CA ASP A 25 -20.76 0.54 18.84
C ASP A 25 -19.83 1.35 17.94
N ARG A 26 -20.03 2.66 17.93
CA ARG A 26 -19.21 3.57 17.13
C ARG A 26 -17.80 3.65 17.74
N THR A 27 -16.77 3.45 16.92
CA THR A 27 -15.37 3.60 17.33
C THR A 27 -14.99 5.05 17.62
N ARG A 28 -15.44 5.99 16.77
CA ARG A 28 -15.08 7.40 16.92
C ARG A 28 -15.85 8.06 18.06
N PRO A 29 -15.25 8.89 18.94
CA PRO A 29 -15.97 9.71 19.92
C PRO A 29 -16.97 10.70 19.29
N ALA A 30 -18.06 11.02 19.98
CA ALA A 30 -19.18 11.80 19.41
C ALA A 30 -18.80 13.22 18.94
N ASP A 31 -17.90 13.87 19.64
CA ASP A 31 -17.34 15.20 19.33
C ASP A 31 -16.43 15.20 18.08
N ASN A 32 -15.96 14.03 17.66
CA ASN A 32 -15.12 13.83 16.48
C ASN A 32 -15.88 13.28 15.26
N ARG A 33 -17.22 13.12 15.35
CA ARG A 33 -18.05 12.65 14.25
C ARG A 33 -18.61 13.83 13.45
N ASP A 34 -18.43 13.79 12.14
CA ASP A 34 -19.15 14.66 11.23
C ASP A 34 -20.60 14.18 11.01
N THR A 35 -21.43 15.00 10.37
CA THR A 35 -22.86 14.71 10.15
C THR A 35 -23.12 13.51 9.23
N SER A 36 -22.14 13.10 8.43
CA SER A 36 -22.21 11.94 7.54
C SER A 36 -21.72 10.64 8.16
N TYR A 37 -21.14 10.69 9.37
CA TYR A 37 -20.51 9.54 10.03
C TYR A 37 -21.44 8.32 10.10
N ASP A 38 -22.63 8.47 10.66
CA ASP A 38 -23.57 7.36 10.86
C ASP A 38 -24.08 6.78 9.53
N HIS A 39 -24.19 7.59 8.48
CA HIS A 39 -24.59 7.08 7.16
C HIS A 39 -23.48 6.23 6.52
N LYS A 40 -22.22 6.50 6.85
CA LYS A 40 -21.06 5.78 6.29
C LYS A 40 -20.63 4.58 7.13
N TYR A 41 -20.98 4.55 8.41
CA TYR A 41 -20.48 3.56 9.37
C TYR A 41 -21.10 2.18 9.16
N ASP A 42 -20.26 1.14 9.24
CA ASP A 42 -20.73 -0.25 9.18
C ASP A 42 -21.19 -0.72 10.57
N PHE A 43 -22.50 -0.67 10.78
CA PHE A 43 -23.14 -1.07 12.04
C PHE A 43 -23.43 -2.56 12.15
N ARG A 44 -23.49 -3.28 11.02
CA ARG A 44 -24.27 -4.53 10.95
C ARG A 44 -23.54 -5.71 10.34
N THR A 45 -22.49 -5.49 9.56
CA THR A 45 -21.72 -6.61 9.02
C THR A 45 -21.00 -7.33 10.16
N LEU A 46 -21.21 -8.63 10.32
CA LEU A 46 -20.43 -9.48 11.22
C LEU A 46 -19.22 -10.03 10.47
N PHE A 47 -19.48 -10.61 9.30
CA PHE A 47 -18.48 -11.20 8.43
C PHE A 47 -18.76 -10.80 6.98
N TYR A 48 -17.72 -10.34 6.30
CA TYR A 48 -17.81 -9.89 4.91
C TYR A 48 -17.91 -11.06 3.93
N ASP A 49 -17.34 -12.22 4.28
CA ASP A 49 -17.41 -13.45 3.49
C ASP A 49 -17.20 -14.65 4.44
N ALA A 50 -17.46 -15.85 3.95
CA ALA A 50 -17.20 -17.10 4.64
C ALA A 50 -16.40 -18.04 3.73
N ILE A 51 -15.12 -18.17 4.05
CA ILE A 51 -14.11 -18.70 3.12
C ILE A 51 -13.69 -20.11 3.57
N PRO A 52 -13.96 -21.16 2.78
CA PRO A 52 -13.54 -22.51 3.14
C PRO A 52 -12.02 -22.67 2.98
N ASP A 53 -11.40 -23.30 3.97
CA ASP A 53 -9.99 -23.69 4.02
C ASP A 53 -9.91 -25.09 4.65
N ASP A 54 -10.11 -26.11 3.80
CA ASP A 54 -10.26 -27.51 4.17
C ASP A 54 -11.40 -27.75 5.17
N ASN A 55 -11.09 -28.05 6.44
CA ASN A 55 -12.09 -28.20 7.51
C ASN A 55 -12.28 -26.92 8.36
N ARG A 56 -11.74 -25.79 7.91
CA ARG A 56 -11.85 -24.50 8.58
C ARG A 56 -12.64 -23.52 7.73
N LEU A 57 -13.37 -22.63 8.39
CA LEU A 57 -14.04 -21.49 7.78
C LEU A 57 -13.41 -20.21 8.32
N ILE A 58 -12.87 -19.40 7.42
CA ILE A 58 -12.28 -18.09 7.74
C ILE A 58 -13.34 -17.03 7.49
N LEU A 59 -13.65 -16.26 8.52
CA LEU A 59 -14.70 -15.25 8.55
C LEU A 59 -14.10 -13.87 8.79
N PRO A 60 -13.57 -13.18 7.75
CA PRO A 60 -13.07 -11.82 7.89
C PRO A 60 -14.21 -10.85 8.16
N GLY A 61 -14.01 -9.88 9.05
CA GLY A 61 -15.03 -8.89 9.38
C GLY A 61 -14.48 -7.62 10.00
N PRO A 62 -15.33 -6.61 10.21
CA PRO A 62 -15.01 -5.45 11.05
C PRO A 62 -14.81 -5.88 12.51
N PRO A 63 -14.15 -5.06 13.36
CA PRO A 63 -14.00 -5.35 14.79
C PRO A 63 -15.36 -5.63 15.43
N LEU A 64 -15.44 -6.65 16.29
CA LEU A 64 -16.71 -7.02 16.91
C LEU A 64 -17.16 -5.99 17.95
N LEU A 65 -16.22 -5.39 18.69
CA LEU A 65 -16.52 -4.41 19.74
C LEU A 65 -17.56 -4.96 20.75
N ASN A 66 -18.69 -4.28 20.90
CA ASN A 66 -19.82 -4.72 21.73
C ASN A 66 -20.56 -5.95 21.17
N LEU A 67 -20.27 -6.41 19.94
CA LEU A 67 -20.84 -7.62 19.35
C LEU A 67 -20.08 -8.90 19.71
N THR A 68 -18.95 -8.81 20.43
CA THR A 68 -18.21 -10.01 20.89
C THR A 68 -19.09 -10.97 21.71
N PRO A 69 -19.90 -10.51 22.69
CA PRO A 69 -20.80 -11.41 23.42
C PRO A 69 -21.88 -12.05 22.55
N LEU A 70 -22.33 -11.39 21.47
CA LEU A 70 -23.28 -11.98 20.52
C LEU A 70 -22.67 -13.21 19.87
N LEU A 71 -21.41 -13.13 19.42
CA LEU A 71 -20.75 -14.26 18.77
C LEU A 71 -20.44 -15.39 19.77
N GLN A 72 -20.01 -15.05 20.99
CA GLN A 72 -19.69 -16.02 22.04
C GLN A 72 -20.90 -16.84 22.52
N ASN A 73 -22.09 -16.24 22.49
CA ASN A 73 -23.33 -16.87 22.96
C ASN A 73 -24.25 -17.34 21.81
N ALA A 74 -23.82 -17.18 20.55
CA ALA A 74 -24.58 -17.64 19.40
C ALA A 74 -24.46 -19.15 19.22
N GLN A 75 -25.54 -19.78 18.76
CA GLN A 75 -25.47 -21.11 18.16
C GLN A 75 -25.00 -20.96 16.71
N ILE A 76 -23.83 -21.51 16.41
CA ILE A 76 -23.21 -21.49 15.07
C ILE A 76 -23.16 -22.92 14.55
N THR A 77 -23.70 -23.16 13.35
CA THR A 77 -23.70 -24.49 12.73
C THR A 77 -23.38 -24.41 11.24
N LEU A 78 -22.72 -25.43 10.71
CA LEU A 78 -22.55 -25.68 9.28
C LEU A 78 -23.32 -26.96 8.94
N ASP A 79 -24.37 -26.85 8.13
CA ASP A 79 -25.31 -27.95 7.84
C ASP A 79 -25.84 -28.66 9.11
N GLY A 80 -26.07 -27.86 10.16
CA GLY A 80 -26.56 -28.34 11.46
C GLY A 80 -25.48 -28.92 12.38
N VAL A 81 -24.20 -28.95 11.97
CA VAL A 81 -23.07 -29.41 12.79
C VAL A 81 -22.37 -28.22 13.44
N GLU A 82 -22.13 -28.29 14.76
CA GLU A 82 -21.40 -27.25 15.49
C GLU A 82 -19.88 -27.33 15.24
N PRO A 83 -19.15 -26.20 15.28
CA PRO A 83 -17.71 -26.21 15.17
C PRO A 83 -17.05 -26.82 16.42
N GLU A 84 -15.94 -27.53 16.23
CA GLU A 84 -15.07 -28.02 17.32
C GLU A 84 -14.42 -26.85 18.08
N THR A 85 -14.06 -25.78 17.37
CA THR A 85 -13.42 -24.60 17.94
C THR A 85 -13.90 -23.34 17.24
N VAL A 86 -14.06 -22.28 18.03
CA VAL A 86 -14.28 -20.90 17.56
C VAL A 86 -13.15 -20.04 18.09
N HIS A 87 -12.40 -19.40 17.19
CA HIS A 87 -11.30 -18.51 17.57
C HIS A 87 -11.41 -17.19 16.81
N THR A 88 -11.39 -16.07 17.52
CA THR A 88 -11.39 -14.74 16.92
C THR A 88 -10.04 -14.07 17.15
N GLU A 89 -9.41 -13.64 16.07
CA GLU A 89 -8.21 -12.82 16.08
C GLU A 89 -8.58 -11.36 15.78
N GLU A 90 -8.31 -10.47 16.73
CA GLU A 90 -8.48 -9.02 16.54
C GLU A 90 -7.28 -8.46 15.76
N LYS A 91 -7.57 -7.61 14.78
CA LYS A 91 -6.57 -6.92 13.94
C LYS A 91 -6.84 -5.42 13.94
N GLU A 92 -5.93 -4.64 13.37
CA GLU A 92 -6.14 -3.19 13.26
C GLU A 92 -7.38 -2.90 12.39
N ARG A 93 -8.46 -2.39 13.01
CA ARG A 93 -9.73 -2.06 12.33
C ARG A 93 -10.38 -3.24 11.58
N ALA A 94 -10.07 -4.47 11.96
CA ALA A 94 -10.70 -5.68 11.45
C ALA A 94 -10.59 -6.83 12.46
N GLN A 95 -11.22 -7.96 12.17
CA GLN A 95 -11.04 -9.22 12.88
C GLN A 95 -11.11 -10.38 11.88
N SER A 96 -10.62 -11.54 12.30
CA SER A 96 -10.82 -12.80 11.60
C SER A 96 -11.30 -13.86 12.58
N THR A 97 -12.49 -14.39 12.36
CA THR A 97 -13.01 -15.52 13.13
C THR A 97 -12.79 -16.81 12.35
N ILE A 98 -12.23 -17.81 13.02
CA ILE A 98 -11.93 -19.13 12.47
C ILE A 98 -12.82 -20.14 13.17
N LEU A 99 -13.66 -20.80 12.37
CA LEU A 99 -14.45 -21.95 12.81
C LEU A 99 -13.79 -23.23 12.31
N LYS A 100 -13.58 -24.22 13.16
CA LYS A 100 -13.07 -25.53 12.75
C LYS A 100 -14.16 -26.58 12.87
N PHE A 101 -14.36 -27.37 11.83
CA PHE A 101 -15.37 -28.42 11.78
C PHE A 101 -14.71 -29.81 11.72
N PRO A 102 -15.45 -30.87 12.11
CA PRO A 102 -14.92 -32.25 12.07
C PRO A 102 -14.82 -32.83 10.65
N HIS A 103 -15.36 -32.14 9.65
CA HIS A 103 -15.39 -32.56 8.26
C HIS A 103 -14.89 -31.44 7.34
N LYS A 104 -14.47 -31.83 6.13
CA LYS A 104 -14.12 -30.88 5.07
C LYS A 104 -15.35 -30.07 4.66
N ILE A 105 -15.17 -28.77 4.47
CA ILE A 105 -16.23 -27.86 4.03
C ILE A 105 -16.33 -27.94 2.50
N HIS A 106 -17.55 -27.99 2.00
CA HIS A 106 -17.85 -28.07 0.57
C HIS A 106 -18.67 -26.85 0.13
N GLU A 107 -18.54 -26.49 -1.15
CA GLU A 107 -19.43 -25.53 -1.80
C GLU A 107 -20.91 -25.95 -1.61
N GLY A 108 -21.78 -24.99 -1.31
CA GLY A 108 -23.19 -25.21 -1.05
C GLY A 108 -23.55 -25.51 0.40
N ALA A 109 -22.57 -25.73 1.29
CA ALA A 109 -22.81 -25.88 2.72
C ALA A 109 -23.46 -24.61 3.29
N THR A 110 -24.34 -24.76 4.29
CA THR A 110 -25.07 -23.61 4.87
C THR A 110 -24.55 -23.29 6.27
N LEU A 111 -23.89 -22.15 6.41
CA LEU A 111 -23.54 -21.57 7.70
C LEU A 111 -24.78 -20.88 8.29
N THR A 112 -25.15 -21.24 9.51
CA THR A 112 -26.27 -20.64 10.25
C THR A 112 -25.78 -20.08 11.58
N LEU A 113 -26.14 -18.83 11.86
CA LEU A 113 -25.92 -18.17 13.15
C LEU A 113 -27.27 -17.83 13.78
N ARG A 114 -27.50 -18.28 15.02
CA ARG A 114 -28.70 -17.99 15.81
C ARG A 114 -28.31 -17.39 17.15
N HIS A 115 -28.95 -16.30 17.52
CA HIS A 115 -28.82 -15.67 18.82
C HIS A 115 -30.16 -15.02 19.20
N GLU A 116 -30.47 -14.87 20.49
CA GLU A 116 -31.77 -14.35 20.93
C GLU A 116 -32.00 -12.87 20.57
N SER A 117 -30.92 -12.10 20.36
CA SER A 117 -30.97 -10.65 20.13
C SER A 117 -31.03 -10.23 18.66
N ILE A 118 -31.02 -11.19 17.73
CA ILE A 118 -31.05 -10.95 16.28
C ILE A 118 -31.86 -12.02 15.56
N ALA A 119 -32.38 -11.70 14.38
CA ALA A 119 -32.97 -12.71 13.51
C ALA A 119 -31.90 -13.75 13.08
N PRO A 120 -32.27 -15.04 12.87
CA PRO A 120 -31.35 -16.03 12.33
C PRO A 120 -30.71 -15.57 11.01
N ILE A 121 -29.40 -15.68 10.91
CA ILE A 121 -28.64 -15.34 9.71
C ILE A 121 -28.17 -16.64 9.08
N GLN A 122 -28.31 -16.76 7.76
CA GLN A 122 -27.82 -17.90 7.00
C GLN A 122 -27.02 -17.42 5.80
N SER A 123 -25.96 -18.16 5.48
CA SER A 123 -25.15 -17.93 4.29
C SER A 123 -24.76 -19.26 3.66
N VAL A 124 -24.86 -19.32 2.33
CA VAL A 124 -24.43 -20.49 1.55
C VAL A 124 -22.96 -20.30 1.20
N ILE A 125 -22.13 -21.25 1.61
CA ILE A 125 -20.69 -21.20 1.41
C ILE A 125 -20.37 -21.45 -0.06
N ASP A 126 -19.55 -20.57 -0.60
CA ASP A 126 -19.00 -20.65 -1.94
C ASP A 126 -17.61 -21.30 -1.90
N ASP A 127 -17.05 -21.70 -3.05
CA ASP A 127 -15.73 -22.33 -3.10
C ASP A 127 -14.59 -21.33 -2.78
N SER A 128 -13.41 -21.88 -2.49
CA SER A 128 -12.17 -21.11 -2.58
C SER A 128 -11.80 -20.94 -4.05
N TYR A 129 -11.60 -19.70 -4.50
CA TYR A 129 -11.22 -19.37 -5.87
C TYR A 129 -9.70 -19.30 -6.06
N ASN A 130 -8.93 -19.93 -5.18
CA ASN A 130 -7.46 -19.90 -5.27
C ASN A 130 -6.96 -20.54 -6.56
N GLU A 131 -7.55 -21.65 -7.01
CA GLU A 131 -7.19 -22.28 -8.28
C GLU A 131 -7.48 -21.39 -9.50
N TYR A 132 -8.47 -20.48 -9.42
CA TYR A 132 -8.86 -19.60 -10.53
C TYR A 132 -7.72 -18.67 -10.97
N PHE A 133 -6.92 -18.21 -10.00
CA PHE A 133 -5.76 -17.35 -10.22
C PHE A 133 -4.42 -18.07 -10.11
N SER A 134 -4.41 -19.41 -10.09
CA SER A 134 -3.17 -20.16 -9.93
C SER A 134 -2.14 -19.82 -11.02
N GLY A 135 -0.97 -19.32 -10.61
CA GLY A 135 0.11 -18.92 -11.51
C GLY A 135 -0.12 -17.63 -12.31
N PHE A 136 -1.22 -16.91 -12.08
CA PHE A 136 -1.49 -15.63 -12.76
C PHE A 136 -0.85 -14.43 -12.05
N ASN A 137 -0.54 -13.41 -12.83
CA ASN A 137 -0.11 -12.08 -12.42
C ASN A 137 -1.36 -11.22 -12.22
N VAL A 138 -1.80 -11.09 -10.96
CA VAL A 138 -3.09 -10.50 -10.64
C VAL A 138 -2.95 -9.00 -10.36
N LEU A 139 -3.87 -8.21 -10.90
CA LEU A 139 -4.08 -6.81 -10.51
C LEU A 139 -5.35 -6.72 -9.68
N MET A 140 -5.26 -6.10 -8.51
CA MET A 140 -6.35 -5.99 -7.54
C MET A 140 -6.70 -4.54 -7.25
N THR A 141 -8.00 -4.27 -7.16
CA THR A 141 -8.50 -3.00 -6.62
C THR A 141 -9.90 -3.14 -6.00
N MET A 142 -10.30 -2.12 -5.23
CA MET A 142 -11.69 -1.86 -4.88
C MET A 142 -12.09 -0.52 -5.46
N GLN A 143 -13.20 -0.47 -6.18
CA GLN A 143 -13.67 0.75 -6.82
C GLN A 143 -15.17 0.98 -6.56
N LYS A 144 -15.60 2.22 -6.76
CA LYS A 144 -17.01 2.58 -6.82
C LYS A 144 -17.23 3.71 -7.81
N ASP A 145 -18.12 3.50 -8.77
CA ASP A 145 -18.57 4.53 -9.71
C ASP A 145 -17.43 5.20 -10.51
N GLU A 146 -16.30 4.50 -10.70
CA GLU A 146 -15.23 4.97 -11.60
C GLU A 146 -15.61 4.72 -13.06
N GLU A 147 -15.18 5.59 -13.97
CA GLU A 147 -15.52 5.48 -15.40
C GLU A 147 -14.94 4.18 -16.00
N LEU A 148 -15.74 3.50 -16.83
CA LEU A 148 -15.34 2.21 -17.44
C LEU A 148 -14.10 2.37 -18.33
N GLU A 149 -13.94 3.53 -18.96
CA GLU A 149 -12.78 3.93 -19.74
C GLU A 149 -11.51 3.96 -18.88
N TRP A 150 -11.57 4.54 -17.68
CA TRP A 150 -10.43 4.56 -16.75
C TRP A 150 -10.05 3.16 -16.30
N ILE A 151 -11.04 2.33 -15.97
CA ILE A 151 -10.82 0.93 -15.56
C ILE A 151 -10.16 0.13 -16.70
N THR A 152 -10.59 0.36 -17.95
CA THR A 152 -10.05 -0.33 -19.12
C THR A 152 -8.62 0.13 -19.44
N ASP A 153 -8.34 1.42 -19.35
CA ASP A 153 -7.00 1.97 -19.54
C ASP A 153 -6.03 1.46 -18.47
N TRP A 154 -6.46 1.50 -17.22
CA TRP A 154 -5.73 0.95 -16.08
C TRP A 154 -5.35 -0.51 -16.34
N ALA A 155 -6.32 -1.36 -16.72
CA ALA A 155 -6.06 -2.74 -17.07
C ALA A 155 -5.06 -2.90 -18.23
N ARG A 156 -5.18 -2.10 -19.30
CA ARG A 156 -4.25 -2.13 -20.45
C ARG A 156 -2.84 -1.74 -20.05
N PHE A 157 -2.68 -0.70 -19.25
CA PHE A 157 -1.39 -0.26 -18.76
C PHE A 157 -0.67 -1.39 -18.03
N TYR A 158 -1.32 -1.97 -17.03
CA TYR A 158 -0.70 -3.02 -16.21
C TYR A 158 -0.42 -4.29 -17.02
N ALA A 159 -1.27 -4.63 -17.99
CA ALA A 159 -1.01 -5.75 -18.88
C ALA A 159 0.26 -5.57 -19.72
N ARG A 160 0.49 -4.35 -20.24
CA ARG A 160 1.59 -4.06 -21.17
C ARG A 160 2.90 -3.67 -20.49
N ILE A 161 2.82 -3.11 -19.29
CA ILE A 161 3.98 -2.59 -18.56
C ILE A 161 4.47 -3.58 -17.51
N HIS A 162 3.56 -4.38 -16.94
CA HIS A 162 3.85 -5.28 -15.83
C HIS A 162 3.36 -6.71 -16.08
N ASP A 163 3.06 -7.10 -17.32
CA ASP A 163 2.64 -8.46 -17.66
C ASP A 163 1.48 -9.00 -16.81
N VAL A 164 0.58 -8.10 -16.38
CA VAL A 164 -0.67 -8.48 -15.71
C VAL A 164 -1.54 -9.22 -16.71
N ASN A 165 -2.02 -10.40 -16.31
CA ASN A 165 -2.87 -11.25 -17.13
C ASN A 165 -4.12 -11.73 -16.38
N ALA A 166 -4.36 -11.19 -15.18
CA ALA A 166 -5.56 -11.45 -14.40
C ALA A 166 -5.99 -10.24 -13.57
N ILE A 167 -7.29 -10.09 -13.33
CA ILE A 167 -7.88 -9.00 -12.54
C ILE A 167 -8.79 -9.56 -11.45
N LEU A 168 -8.62 -9.06 -10.22
CA LEU A 168 -9.55 -9.24 -9.10
C LEU A 168 -10.09 -7.87 -8.69
N LEU A 169 -11.37 -7.60 -8.96
CA LEU A 169 -11.97 -6.29 -8.73
C LEU A 169 -13.15 -6.41 -7.77
N PHE A 170 -13.09 -5.66 -6.67
CA PHE A 170 -14.21 -5.51 -5.74
C PHE A 170 -15.03 -4.26 -6.13
N ASP A 171 -16.27 -4.46 -6.57
CA ASP A 171 -17.18 -3.36 -6.88
C ASP A 171 -17.96 -2.98 -5.62
N ASN A 172 -17.70 -1.80 -5.05
CA ASN A 172 -18.30 -1.34 -3.80
C ASN A 172 -19.70 -0.71 -4.00
N GLY A 173 -20.53 -1.39 -4.80
CA GLY A 173 -21.90 -1.02 -5.08
C GLY A 173 -22.01 0.17 -6.02
N SER A 174 -21.33 0.09 -7.17
CA SER A 174 -21.46 1.05 -8.25
C SER A 174 -22.90 1.12 -8.75
N ARG A 175 -23.30 2.33 -9.18
CA ARG A 175 -24.63 2.69 -9.68
C ARG A 175 -24.58 3.28 -11.09
N LYS A 176 -23.40 3.73 -11.56
CA LYS A 176 -23.23 4.27 -12.92
C LYS A 176 -23.41 3.21 -14.03
N TYR A 177 -23.13 1.95 -13.72
CA TYR A 177 -23.21 0.82 -14.64
C TYR A 177 -23.56 -0.46 -13.88
N SER A 178 -23.95 -1.49 -14.63
CA SER A 178 -24.11 -2.85 -14.11
C SER A 178 -22.77 -3.59 -14.06
N LEU A 179 -22.68 -4.62 -13.20
CA LEU A 179 -21.51 -5.50 -13.17
C LEU A 179 -21.25 -6.19 -14.51
N GLU A 180 -22.29 -6.40 -15.31
CA GLU A 180 -22.17 -7.00 -16.64
C GLU A 180 -21.48 -6.04 -17.62
N GLN A 181 -21.81 -4.75 -17.60
CA GLN A 181 -21.10 -3.75 -18.41
C GLN A 181 -19.64 -3.60 -17.99
N LEU A 182 -19.36 -3.68 -16.69
CA LEU A 182 -17.98 -3.71 -16.17
C LEU A 182 -17.23 -4.96 -16.66
N ARG A 183 -17.87 -6.13 -16.62
CA ARG A 183 -17.33 -7.39 -17.14
C ARG A 183 -17.01 -7.27 -18.63
N GLU A 184 -17.95 -6.75 -19.42
CA GLU A 184 -17.77 -6.53 -20.85
C GLU A 184 -16.60 -5.59 -21.14
N ALA A 185 -16.52 -4.45 -20.45
CA ALA A 185 -15.42 -3.49 -20.58
C ALA A 185 -14.06 -4.13 -20.31
N LEU A 186 -13.90 -4.85 -19.20
CA LEU A 186 -12.65 -5.55 -18.86
C LEU A 186 -12.29 -6.65 -19.87
N THR A 187 -13.29 -7.36 -20.42
CA THR A 187 -13.01 -8.40 -21.44
C THR A 187 -12.48 -7.85 -22.76
N THR A 188 -12.61 -6.55 -23.01
CA THR A 188 -12.01 -5.91 -24.19
C THR A 188 -10.48 -5.86 -24.13
N VAL A 189 -9.88 -5.98 -22.94
CA VAL A 189 -8.43 -6.06 -22.77
C VAL A 189 -7.99 -7.51 -22.95
N THR A 190 -7.59 -7.85 -24.18
CA THR A 190 -7.34 -9.24 -24.61
C THR A 190 -6.24 -9.96 -23.85
N GLU A 191 -5.27 -9.20 -23.34
CA GLU A 191 -4.13 -9.66 -22.54
C GLU A 191 -4.55 -10.15 -21.14
N ILE A 192 -5.75 -9.76 -20.68
CA ILE A 192 -6.32 -10.24 -19.42
C ILE A 192 -7.10 -11.54 -19.66
N HIS A 193 -6.59 -12.63 -19.11
CA HIS A 193 -7.09 -13.99 -19.31
C HIS A 193 -8.02 -14.49 -18.21
N ARG A 194 -8.02 -13.85 -17.03
CA ARG A 194 -8.87 -14.17 -15.88
C ARG A 194 -9.41 -12.90 -15.23
N ILE A 195 -10.71 -12.86 -14.95
CA ILE A 195 -11.37 -11.69 -14.35
C ILE A 195 -12.33 -12.20 -13.28
N ALA A 196 -12.12 -11.81 -12.02
CA ALA A 196 -13.10 -12.00 -10.97
C ALA A 196 -13.65 -10.63 -10.54
N ILE A 197 -14.96 -10.44 -10.65
CA ILE A 197 -15.66 -9.27 -10.16
C ILE A 197 -16.43 -9.68 -8.91
N VAL A 198 -16.06 -9.15 -7.75
CA VAL A 198 -16.73 -9.42 -6.49
C VAL A 198 -17.71 -8.29 -6.20
N LYS A 199 -19.00 -8.62 -6.07
CA LYS A 199 -20.02 -7.69 -5.62
C LYS A 199 -19.78 -7.40 -4.13
N TRP A 200 -19.40 -6.17 -3.79
CA TRP A 200 -18.95 -5.80 -2.45
C TRP A 200 -19.81 -4.70 -1.81
N PRO A 201 -21.11 -4.91 -1.56
CA PRO A 201 -22.08 -3.85 -1.28
C PRO A 201 -22.07 -3.37 0.19
N PHE A 202 -20.91 -3.38 0.85
CA PHE A 202 -20.80 -3.01 2.27
C PHE A 202 -20.50 -1.53 2.46
N PRO A 203 -20.96 -0.90 3.57
CA PRO A 203 -20.60 0.47 3.90
C PRO A 203 -19.08 0.62 3.98
N TYR A 204 -18.52 1.57 3.23
CA TYR A 204 -17.06 1.76 3.19
C TYR A 204 -16.49 2.09 4.59
N GLY A 205 -17.22 2.92 5.34
CA GLY A 205 -16.79 3.48 6.62
C GLY A 205 -16.48 4.98 6.55
N PRO A 206 -16.70 5.75 7.63
CA PRO A 206 -16.25 7.12 7.71
C PRO A 206 -14.72 7.16 7.72
N GLN A 207 -14.15 7.92 6.78
CA GLN A 207 -12.70 8.06 6.64
C GLN A 207 -12.13 8.97 7.74
N GLY A 208 -10.82 8.87 7.95
CA GLY A 208 -10.06 9.83 8.76
C GLY A 208 -9.70 11.08 7.95
N GLY A 209 -8.84 11.93 8.51
CA GLY A 209 -8.35 13.15 7.85
C GLY A 209 -9.09 14.42 8.27
N LYS A 210 -8.86 15.52 7.55
CA LYS A 210 -9.48 16.81 7.86
C LYS A 210 -10.91 16.87 7.32
N TRP A 211 -11.89 16.84 8.22
CA TRP A 211 -13.32 17.03 7.91
C TRP A 211 -13.80 18.30 8.61
N ASP A 212 -14.39 19.24 7.87
CA ASP A 212 -14.90 20.51 8.42
C ASP A 212 -13.89 21.25 9.32
N GLY A 213 -12.60 21.17 8.98
CA GLY A 213 -11.50 21.77 9.74
C GLY A 213 -11.02 20.96 10.96
N ARG A 214 -11.63 19.82 11.28
CA ARG A 214 -11.22 18.91 12.37
C ARG A 214 -10.42 17.73 11.86
N GLN A 215 -9.36 17.36 12.57
CA GLN A 215 -8.57 16.16 12.27
C GLN A 215 -9.25 14.93 12.89
N ALA A 216 -9.87 14.09 12.06
CA ALA A 216 -10.47 12.82 12.47
C ALA A 216 -9.50 11.64 12.31
N SER A 217 -9.63 10.65 13.19
CA SER A 217 -8.85 9.42 13.17
C SER A 217 -9.30 8.48 12.04
N TRP A 218 -8.36 7.70 11.50
CA TRP A 218 -8.66 6.56 10.63
C TRP A 218 -9.03 5.36 11.49
N ASP A 219 -10.33 5.09 11.67
CA ASP A 219 -10.85 4.18 12.71
C ASP A 219 -12.02 3.29 12.26
N SER A 220 -12.53 3.45 11.02
CA SER A 220 -13.83 2.91 10.64
C SER A 220 -13.98 2.44 9.19
N ASP A 221 -12.94 2.56 8.36
CA ASP A 221 -12.83 2.10 6.97
C ASP A 221 -12.66 0.58 6.85
N PHE A 222 -13.50 -0.16 7.57
CA PHE A 222 -13.44 -1.60 7.75
C PHE A 222 -13.59 -2.38 6.43
N CYS A 223 -14.45 -1.88 5.55
CA CYS A 223 -14.81 -2.54 4.29
C CYS A 223 -13.60 -2.77 3.39
N GLN A 224 -12.69 -1.80 3.33
CA GLN A 224 -11.48 -1.90 2.52
C GLN A 224 -10.57 -3.01 3.04
N ILE A 225 -10.36 -3.08 4.36
CA ILE A 225 -9.55 -4.13 4.99
C ILE A 225 -10.22 -5.50 4.81
N GLY A 226 -11.54 -5.58 4.95
CA GLY A 226 -12.32 -6.78 4.70
C GLY A 226 -12.12 -7.36 3.30
N ALA A 227 -12.09 -6.51 2.27
CA ALA A 227 -11.80 -6.94 0.91
C ALA A 227 -10.37 -7.47 0.74
N PHE A 228 -9.37 -6.84 1.38
CA PHE A 228 -8.00 -7.34 1.35
C PHE A 228 -7.83 -8.70 2.04
N GLN A 229 -8.49 -8.92 3.18
CA GLN A 229 -8.50 -10.23 3.83
C GLN A 229 -9.19 -11.28 2.95
N THR A 230 -10.33 -10.92 2.36
CA THR A 230 -11.08 -11.81 1.46
C THR A 230 -10.26 -12.15 0.21
N ALA A 231 -9.63 -11.16 -0.41
CA ALA A 231 -8.73 -11.35 -1.54
C ALA A 231 -7.62 -12.34 -1.22
N ARG A 232 -6.93 -12.14 -0.08
CA ARG A 232 -5.84 -13.02 0.37
C ARG A 232 -6.27 -14.47 0.50
N HIS A 233 -7.37 -14.73 1.22
CA HIS A 233 -7.75 -16.09 1.60
C HIS A 233 -8.59 -16.80 0.53
N LYS A 234 -9.49 -16.08 -0.16
CA LYS A 234 -10.41 -16.68 -1.12
C LYS A 234 -9.83 -16.77 -2.53
N PHE A 235 -8.90 -15.89 -2.92
CA PHE A 235 -8.49 -15.75 -4.33
C PHE A 235 -7.00 -15.85 -4.59
N LEU A 236 -6.17 -15.22 -3.75
CA LEU A 236 -4.80 -14.87 -4.13
C LEU A 236 -3.75 -15.80 -3.55
N HIS A 237 -4.11 -16.82 -2.78
CA HIS A 237 -3.12 -17.70 -2.16
C HIS A 237 -2.27 -18.41 -3.21
N MET A 238 -2.84 -18.83 -4.35
CA MET A 238 -2.10 -19.56 -5.39
C MET A 238 -1.63 -18.70 -6.58
N SER A 239 -1.81 -17.37 -6.53
CA SER A 239 -1.36 -16.50 -7.61
C SER A 239 0.18 -16.40 -7.67
N ASN A 240 0.73 -16.02 -8.83
CA ASN A 240 2.17 -15.75 -8.95
C ASN A 240 2.56 -14.48 -8.17
N GLY A 241 1.64 -13.52 -8.14
CA GLY A 241 1.70 -12.31 -7.35
C GLY A 241 0.42 -11.49 -7.50
N VAL A 242 0.32 -10.42 -6.71
CA VAL A 242 -0.76 -9.44 -6.81
C VAL A 242 -0.18 -8.03 -6.73
N ILE A 243 -0.59 -7.17 -7.66
CA ILE A 243 -0.40 -5.72 -7.59
C ILE A 243 -1.65 -5.13 -6.97
N ASN A 244 -1.50 -4.34 -5.90
CA ASN A 244 -2.57 -3.50 -5.36
C ASN A 244 -2.38 -2.06 -5.85
N ALA A 245 -3.33 -1.58 -6.64
CA ALA A 245 -3.35 -0.21 -7.16
C ALA A 245 -4.81 0.27 -7.33
N ASP A 246 -5.08 1.52 -6.99
CA ASP A 246 -6.38 2.15 -7.25
C ASP A 246 -6.53 2.46 -8.75
N ILE A 247 -7.76 2.67 -9.23
CA ILE A 247 -8.02 2.96 -10.65
C ILE A 247 -7.33 4.24 -11.11
N ASP A 248 -7.03 5.18 -10.20
CA ASP A 248 -6.33 6.43 -10.46
C ASP A 248 -4.81 6.33 -10.23
N GLU A 249 -4.26 5.13 -10.12
CA GLU A 249 -2.85 4.88 -9.78
C GLU A 249 -2.15 3.96 -10.80
N LEU A 250 -1.03 4.42 -11.36
CA LEU A 250 -0.16 3.64 -12.24
C LEU A 250 1.22 3.46 -11.59
N VAL A 251 1.70 2.22 -11.47
CA VAL A 251 3.08 1.97 -11.04
C VAL A 251 4.02 2.14 -12.23
N ILE A 252 5.00 3.02 -12.09
CA ILE A 252 5.91 3.39 -13.16
C ILE A 252 7.27 2.73 -12.90
N PRO A 253 7.72 1.82 -13.78
CA PRO A 253 9.07 1.28 -13.71
C PRO A 253 10.09 2.34 -14.15
N LEU A 254 11.21 2.42 -13.45
CA LEU A 254 12.33 3.31 -13.78
C LEU A 254 13.40 2.62 -14.63
N ASN A 255 13.31 1.30 -14.77
CA ASN A 255 14.16 0.46 -15.60
C ASN A 255 13.27 -0.51 -16.41
N GLN A 256 13.86 -1.56 -17.00
CA GLN A 256 13.12 -2.54 -17.80
C GLN A 256 12.46 -3.65 -16.97
N THR A 257 12.65 -3.67 -15.65
CA THR A 257 12.17 -4.70 -14.75
C THR A 257 10.67 -4.54 -14.49
N THR A 258 9.91 -5.64 -14.59
CA THR A 258 8.49 -5.63 -14.21
C THR A 258 8.33 -5.81 -12.69
N LEU A 259 7.14 -5.50 -12.17
CA LEU A 259 6.84 -5.75 -10.76
C LEU A 259 6.90 -7.24 -10.40
N PHE A 260 6.54 -8.15 -11.30
CA PHE A 260 6.57 -9.58 -11.02
C PHE A 260 7.98 -10.16 -11.09
N ASP A 261 8.86 -9.61 -11.92
CA ASP A 261 10.29 -9.95 -11.90
C ASP A 261 10.92 -9.51 -10.57
N ALA A 262 10.69 -8.24 -10.18
CA ALA A 262 11.17 -7.72 -8.90
C ALA A 262 10.58 -8.50 -7.71
N LEU A 263 9.32 -8.95 -7.81
CA LEU A 263 8.68 -9.80 -6.80
C LEU A 263 9.31 -11.20 -6.74
N ALA A 264 9.72 -11.77 -7.88
CA ALA A 264 10.40 -13.06 -7.92
C ALA A 264 11.75 -13.04 -7.19
N ASP A 265 12.45 -11.92 -7.27
CA ASP A 265 13.72 -11.69 -6.59
C ASP A 265 13.56 -11.27 -5.10
N SER A 266 12.34 -10.97 -4.65
CA SER A 266 12.08 -10.51 -3.29
C SER A 266 12.16 -11.64 -2.25
N LYS A 267 12.96 -11.45 -1.19
CA LYS A 267 13.15 -12.46 -0.11
C LYS A 267 11.89 -12.72 0.71
N ASN A 268 11.05 -11.69 0.91
CA ASN A 268 9.86 -11.71 1.76
C ASN A 268 8.54 -11.76 0.96
N GLY A 269 8.60 -11.88 -0.36
CA GLY A 269 7.41 -11.87 -1.21
C GLY A 269 6.70 -10.51 -1.26
N MET A 270 7.45 -9.41 -1.15
CA MET A 270 6.92 -8.04 -1.17
C MET A 270 7.82 -7.09 -1.96
N VAL A 271 7.18 -6.23 -2.75
CA VAL A 271 7.79 -5.04 -3.36
C VAL A 271 6.91 -3.86 -3.01
N GLY A 272 7.45 -2.92 -2.21
CA GLY A 272 6.77 -1.67 -1.93
C GLY A 272 7.11 -0.62 -2.99
N TYR A 273 6.32 0.44 -3.06
CA TYR A 273 6.67 1.64 -3.81
C TYR A 273 5.88 2.83 -3.24
N GLY A 274 6.54 3.96 -3.07
CA GLY A 274 5.95 5.24 -2.68
C GLY A 274 5.33 5.95 -3.87
N GLY A 275 4.51 6.95 -3.59
CA GLY A 275 3.67 7.58 -4.60
C GLY A 275 3.88 9.07 -4.78
N HIS A 276 3.50 9.53 -5.96
CA HIS A 276 3.65 10.88 -6.49
C HIS A 276 2.33 11.39 -7.03
N TRP A 277 2.03 12.65 -6.75
CA TRP A 277 0.87 13.28 -7.34
C TRP A 277 1.14 13.67 -8.80
N ILE A 278 0.26 13.23 -9.68
CA ILE A 278 0.11 13.78 -11.02
C ILE A 278 -1.02 14.79 -10.98
N GLU A 279 -0.66 16.04 -11.25
CA GLU A 279 -1.51 17.19 -11.04
C GLU A 279 -2.65 17.24 -12.04
N ASN A 280 -3.79 17.79 -11.60
CA ASN A 280 -4.94 18.01 -12.45
C ASN A 280 -4.73 19.24 -13.32
N SER A 281 -3.79 19.11 -14.24
CA SER A 281 -3.58 20.04 -15.33
C SER A 281 -3.37 19.30 -16.63
N LYS A 282 -4.06 19.75 -17.67
CA LYS A 282 -3.99 19.18 -19.01
C LYS A 282 -2.91 19.88 -19.82
N ILE A 283 -2.19 19.13 -20.64
CA ILE A 283 -1.38 19.67 -21.73
C ILE A 283 -2.16 19.48 -23.02
N GLY A 284 -2.52 20.59 -23.69
CA GLY A 284 -3.29 20.59 -24.95
C GLY A 284 -4.61 21.35 -24.88
N ASN A 285 -5.20 21.64 -26.05
CA ASN A 285 -6.50 22.31 -26.18
C ASN A 285 -7.63 21.26 -26.29
N GLY A 286 -8.01 20.63 -25.17
CA GLY A 286 -9.14 19.70 -25.11
C GLY A 286 -10.34 20.31 -24.38
N GLY A 287 -11.53 20.27 -25.00
CA GLY A 287 -12.79 20.70 -24.39
C GLY A 287 -13.27 19.80 -23.23
N MET A 288 -14.60 19.71 -23.02
CA MET A 288 -15.27 18.93 -21.95
C MET A 288 -15.12 17.39 -22.05
N GLN A 289 -14.06 16.85 -22.64
CA GLN A 289 -13.85 15.41 -22.74
C GLN A 289 -13.36 14.80 -21.41
N LEU A 290 -13.75 13.54 -21.18
CA LEU A 290 -13.33 12.74 -20.03
C LEU A 290 -11.79 12.68 -19.97
N PRO A 291 -11.14 13.07 -18.86
CA PRO A 291 -9.69 13.03 -18.75
C PRO A 291 -9.17 11.59 -18.85
N ARG A 292 -8.06 11.40 -19.56
CA ARG A 292 -7.36 10.11 -19.69
C ARG A 292 -5.97 10.18 -19.09
N PHE A 293 -5.35 9.03 -18.80
CA PHE A 293 -4.01 9.01 -18.20
C PHE A 293 -2.97 9.79 -19.01
N TRP A 294 -3.03 9.70 -20.33
CA TRP A 294 -2.11 10.41 -21.23
C TRP A 294 -2.34 11.91 -21.34
N ASP A 295 -3.44 12.44 -20.81
CA ASP A 295 -3.68 13.89 -20.75
C ASP A 295 -2.89 14.56 -19.60
N HIS A 296 -2.35 13.75 -18.67
CA HIS A 296 -1.81 14.19 -17.39
C HIS A 296 -0.43 13.57 -17.13
N PHE A 297 0.60 14.41 -17.13
CA PHE A 297 1.97 13.98 -16.84
C PHE A 297 2.78 15.09 -16.17
N LEU A 298 2.07 16.04 -15.56
CA LEU A 298 2.65 17.15 -14.82
C LEU A 298 2.65 16.85 -13.33
N THR A 299 3.74 17.16 -12.65
CA THR A 299 3.92 16.92 -11.21
C THR A 299 4.59 18.12 -10.53
N ARG A 300 4.63 18.08 -9.21
CA ARG A 300 5.39 19.02 -8.37
C ARG A 300 6.55 18.26 -7.74
N ASP A 301 7.77 18.75 -7.92
CA ASP A 301 9.00 18.09 -7.46
C ASP A 301 9.05 17.86 -5.93
N ARG A 302 8.33 18.69 -5.14
CA ARG A 302 8.54 18.83 -3.69
C ARG A 302 7.25 18.78 -2.86
N ASP A 303 6.20 18.22 -3.42
CA ASP A 303 4.97 18.00 -2.68
C ASP A 303 5.11 16.79 -1.76
N ASP A 304 4.31 16.78 -0.68
CA ASP A 304 4.20 15.61 0.18
C ASP A 304 3.84 14.39 -0.68
N PRO A 305 4.62 13.30 -0.62
CA PRO A 305 4.34 12.12 -1.41
C PRO A 305 2.97 11.56 -1.07
N CYS A 306 2.31 10.95 -2.06
CA CYS A 306 1.07 10.23 -1.77
C CYS A 306 1.37 8.89 -1.08
N ALA A 307 0.33 8.27 -0.54
CA ALA A 307 0.49 7.07 0.25
C ALA A 307 1.05 5.92 -0.60
N SER A 308 1.94 5.11 -0.01
CA SER A 308 2.56 3.97 -0.68
C SER A 308 1.55 2.89 -1.05
N LYS A 309 1.93 2.03 -2.00
CA LYS A 309 1.25 0.77 -2.32
C LYS A 309 2.29 -0.34 -2.42
N TRP A 310 1.82 -1.53 -2.77
CA TRP A 310 2.60 -2.75 -2.69
C TRP A 310 2.17 -3.76 -3.75
N THR A 311 3.14 -4.56 -4.15
CA THR A 311 2.98 -5.82 -4.87
C THR A 311 3.46 -6.93 -3.97
N GLY A 312 2.79 -8.08 -3.98
CA GLY A 312 3.17 -9.17 -3.08
C GLY A 312 2.76 -10.57 -3.53
N ARG A 313 3.31 -11.57 -2.85
CA ARG A 313 3.12 -12.99 -3.15
C ARG A 313 2.49 -13.72 -1.95
N PRO A 314 1.15 -13.85 -1.91
CA PRO A 314 0.46 -14.30 -0.70
C PRO A 314 0.75 -15.74 -0.22
N ASN A 315 1.23 -16.66 -1.08
CA ASN A 315 1.56 -18.03 -0.65
C ASN A 315 2.70 -18.12 0.36
N ILE A 316 3.64 -17.18 0.35
CA ILE A 316 4.81 -17.19 1.24
C ILE A 316 4.67 -16.22 2.41
N TRP A 317 3.56 -15.48 2.50
CA TRP A 317 3.31 -14.59 3.63
C TRP A 317 3.09 -15.38 4.92
N PRO A 318 3.55 -14.87 6.08
CA PRO A 318 3.27 -15.47 7.37
C PRO A 318 1.76 -15.47 7.63
N LYS A 319 1.27 -16.42 8.44
CA LYS A 319 -0.18 -16.62 8.66
C LYS A 319 -0.87 -15.35 9.19
N ASP A 320 -0.20 -14.61 10.05
CA ASP A 320 -0.66 -13.37 10.68
C ASP A 320 -0.49 -12.11 9.80
N ALA A 321 0.03 -12.23 8.57
CA ALA A 321 0.10 -11.10 7.65
C ALA A 321 -1.27 -10.44 7.45
N HIS A 322 -1.30 -9.11 7.40
CA HIS A 322 -2.56 -8.38 7.31
C HIS A 322 -2.47 -7.31 6.22
N PRO A 323 -2.87 -7.65 4.98
CA PRO A 323 -2.90 -6.69 3.89
C PRO A 323 -3.91 -5.57 4.15
N THR A 324 -3.48 -4.34 3.85
CA THR A 324 -4.28 -3.11 3.86
C THR A 324 -4.03 -2.34 2.56
N ALA A 325 -4.71 -1.21 2.37
CA ALA A 325 -4.53 -0.39 1.18
C ALA A 325 -3.10 0.04 0.92
N HIS A 326 -2.32 0.37 1.97
CA HIS A 326 -1.00 0.98 1.80
C HIS A 326 0.15 0.10 2.27
N PHE A 327 -0.14 -0.86 3.16
CA PHE A 327 0.87 -1.73 3.76
C PHE A 327 0.35 -3.16 3.97
N VAL A 328 1.26 -4.13 4.04
CA VAL A 328 0.97 -5.45 4.59
C VAL A 328 1.58 -5.52 5.98
N ARG A 329 0.75 -5.50 7.04
CA ARG A 329 1.26 -5.60 8.42
C ARG A 329 1.88 -6.97 8.64
N ASN A 330 2.82 -7.04 9.59
CA ASN A 330 3.58 -8.24 9.96
C ASN A 330 4.49 -8.76 8.82
N ILE A 331 4.78 -7.92 7.82
CA ILE A 331 5.86 -8.13 6.86
C ILE A 331 6.67 -6.84 6.77
N GLU A 332 7.95 -6.92 7.08
CA GLU A 332 8.86 -5.78 6.89
C GLU A 332 9.32 -5.73 5.44
N TYR A 333 9.02 -4.64 4.75
CA TYR A 333 9.52 -4.34 3.42
C TYR A 333 9.63 -2.84 3.23
N LEU A 334 10.48 -2.44 2.29
CA LEU A 334 10.69 -1.05 1.94
C LEU A 334 10.25 -0.80 0.50
N PRO A 335 9.91 0.44 0.16
CA PRO A 335 9.77 0.83 -1.23
C PRO A 335 10.98 0.43 -2.09
N SER A 336 10.76 -0.03 -3.30
CA SER A 336 11.84 -0.26 -4.26
C SER A 336 12.24 1.09 -4.87
N PRO A 337 13.55 1.32 -5.12
CA PRO A 337 14.00 2.47 -5.91
C PRO A 337 13.67 2.36 -7.39
N ASP A 338 13.27 1.18 -7.86
CA ASP A 338 13.04 0.92 -9.27
C ASP A 338 11.61 1.26 -9.72
N PHE A 339 10.73 1.61 -8.77
CA PHE A 339 9.31 1.86 -9.02
C PHE A 339 8.79 3.04 -8.19
N TYR A 340 7.79 3.73 -8.73
CA TYR A 340 6.95 4.66 -7.97
C TYR A 340 5.52 4.62 -8.49
N ILE A 341 4.57 5.17 -7.73
CA ILE A 341 3.17 5.30 -8.14
C ILE A 341 2.94 6.70 -8.68
N ALA A 342 2.44 6.81 -9.89
CA ALA A 342 1.80 8.01 -10.38
C ALA A 342 0.32 8.00 -9.96
N HIS A 343 -0.07 8.91 -9.05
CA HIS A 343 -1.42 9.05 -8.51
C HIS A 343 -2.12 10.27 -9.14
N PHE A 344 -3.09 10.01 -10.00
CA PHE A 344 -3.70 11.02 -10.86
C PHE A 344 -4.85 11.75 -10.17
N ARG A 345 -4.67 13.05 -9.88
CA ARG A 345 -5.73 13.87 -9.30
C ARG A 345 -6.95 14.02 -10.22
N ALA A 346 -6.71 14.08 -11.53
CA ALA A 346 -7.74 14.32 -12.54
C ALA A 346 -8.65 13.11 -12.81
N LEU A 347 -8.18 11.89 -12.55
CA LEU A 347 -8.93 10.66 -12.79
C LEU A 347 -9.66 10.26 -11.51
N ASN A 348 -10.53 11.15 -11.03
CA ASN A 348 -11.26 10.93 -9.79
C ASN A 348 -12.73 11.25 -10.02
N SER A 349 -13.64 10.38 -9.59
CA SER A 349 -15.08 10.63 -9.65
C SER A 349 -15.60 11.55 -8.52
N GLY A 350 -14.71 12.05 -7.66
CA GLY A 350 -15.00 13.01 -6.58
C GLY A 350 -15.65 12.39 -5.35
N TRP A 351 -15.87 11.07 -5.32
CA TRP A 351 -16.63 10.40 -4.26
C TRP A 351 -15.91 10.36 -2.91
N LYS A 352 -14.56 10.36 -2.90
CA LYS A 352 -13.74 10.46 -1.67
C LYS A 352 -13.36 11.91 -1.35
N SER A 353 -12.95 12.68 -2.35
CA SER A 353 -12.28 13.97 -2.14
C SER A 353 -12.49 14.88 -3.36
N ALA A 354 -13.46 15.81 -3.26
CA ALA A 354 -13.82 16.70 -4.37
C ALA A 354 -12.75 17.79 -4.64
N ASP A 355 -11.89 18.08 -3.68
CA ASP A 355 -10.76 19.01 -3.79
C ASP A 355 -9.76 18.63 -4.89
N ARG A 356 -9.62 17.32 -5.17
CA ARG A 356 -8.77 16.77 -6.24
C ARG A 356 -9.21 17.20 -7.65
N LEU A 357 -10.46 17.65 -7.81
CA LEU A 357 -11.01 18.13 -9.08
C LEU A 357 -10.59 19.58 -9.40
N THR A 358 -9.91 20.26 -8.48
CA THR A 358 -9.45 21.63 -8.70
C THR A 358 -8.33 21.65 -9.74
N ASN A 359 -8.53 22.39 -10.83
CA ASN A 359 -7.51 22.55 -11.86
C ASN A 359 -6.38 23.46 -11.35
N VAL A 360 -5.13 23.08 -11.64
CA VAL A 360 -3.93 23.78 -11.20
C VAL A 360 -3.21 24.40 -12.42
N PRO A 361 -2.87 25.71 -12.39
CA PRO A 361 -2.10 26.33 -13.46
C PRO A 361 -0.72 25.68 -13.68
N ASN A 362 -0.28 25.61 -14.95
CA ASN A 362 0.98 24.98 -15.36
C ASN A 362 2.26 25.76 -14.99
N THR A 363 2.17 26.88 -14.29
CA THR A 363 3.30 27.82 -14.13
C THR A 363 4.48 27.26 -13.32
N ASP A 364 4.23 26.28 -12.45
CA ASP A 364 5.21 25.71 -11.52
C ASP A 364 5.25 24.17 -11.55
N LEU A 365 4.75 23.57 -12.64
CA LEU A 365 4.68 22.11 -12.80
C LEU A 365 5.80 21.60 -13.70
N LEU A 366 6.34 20.44 -13.35
CA LEU A 366 7.40 19.75 -14.09
C LEU A 366 6.83 18.55 -14.85
N ILE A 367 7.52 18.13 -15.91
CA ILE A 367 7.10 16.98 -16.71
C ILE A 367 7.65 15.71 -16.08
N ASP A 368 6.77 14.79 -15.73
CA ASP A 368 7.19 13.45 -15.33
C ASP A 368 7.61 12.65 -16.58
N MET A 369 8.90 12.73 -16.90
CA MET A 369 9.50 12.07 -18.06
C MET A 369 9.44 10.54 -18.00
N PRO A 370 9.75 9.88 -16.87
CA PRO A 370 9.51 8.43 -16.71
C PRO A 370 8.07 8.03 -17.00
N LEU A 371 7.10 8.72 -16.38
CA LEU A 371 5.68 8.48 -16.64
C LEU A 371 5.36 8.64 -18.11
N THR A 372 5.78 9.76 -18.73
CA THR A 372 5.50 10.05 -20.13
C THR A 372 6.04 8.93 -21.03
N LYS A 373 7.28 8.48 -20.83
CA LYS A 373 7.85 7.36 -21.61
C LYS A 373 7.03 6.08 -21.47
N VAL A 374 6.59 5.74 -20.26
CA VAL A 374 5.82 4.52 -20.00
C VAL A 374 4.41 4.62 -20.57
N LEU A 375 3.77 5.79 -20.47
CA LEU A 375 2.48 6.05 -21.13
C LEU A 375 2.60 5.86 -22.65
N LYS A 376 3.69 6.35 -23.29
CA LYS A 376 3.91 6.20 -24.76
C LYS A 376 3.80 4.73 -25.12
N LYS A 377 4.46 3.89 -24.32
CA LYS A 377 4.56 2.44 -24.54
C LYS A 377 3.19 1.78 -24.28
N ALA A 378 2.58 2.10 -23.15
CA ALA A 378 1.32 1.50 -22.71
C ALA A 378 0.17 1.75 -23.68
N TYR A 379 0.12 2.93 -24.31
CA TYR A 379 -0.99 3.35 -25.19
C TYR A 379 -0.53 3.62 -26.63
N SER A 380 0.53 2.94 -27.07
CA SER A 380 1.14 3.15 -28.39
C SER A 380 0.22 2.87 -29.58
N ASP A 381 -0.87 2.14 -29.40
CA ASP A 381 -1.88 1.82 -30.40
C ASP A 381 -3.12 2.74 -30.34
N ASP A 382 -3.21 3.62 -29.34
CA ASP A 382 -4.31 4.56 -29.19
C ASP A 382 -4.01 5.84 -29.98
N ALA A 383 -4.82 6.10 -31.02
CA ALA A 383 -4.63 7.23 -31.91
C ALA A 383 -4.82 8.58 -31.21
N ASP A 384 -5.60 8.66 -30.12
CA ASP A 384 -5.77 9.89 -29.34
C ASP A 384 -4.58 10.10 -28.41
N ALA A 385 -4.03 9.02 -27.83
CA ALA A 385 -2.77 9.07 -27.10
C ALA A 385 -1.57 9.46 -27.98
N GLN A 386 -1.66 9.50 -29.31
CA GLN A 386 -0.54 9.90 -30.17
C GLN A 386 -0.52 11.40 -30.54
N LYS A 387 -1.61 12.16 -30.33
CA LYS A 387 -1.83 13.45 -31.02
C LYS A 387 -1.09 14.68 -30.44
N ASP A 388 -0.69 14.68 -29.17
CA ASP A 388 -0.26 15.93 -28.48
C ASP A 388 1.13 15.88 -27.80
N TRP A 389 2.00 14.95 -28.20
CA TRP A 389 3.15 14.53 -27.37
C TRP A 389 4.52 15.12 -27.75
N GLU A 390 4.57 16.41 -28.06
CA GLU A 390 5.85 17.12 -28.12
C GLU A 390 6.09 17.93 -26.85
N PRO A 391 6.70 17.33 -25.80
CA PRO A 391 7.23 18.13 -24.72
C PRO A 391 8.30 19.06 -25.32
N LYS A 392 8.07 20.38 -25.23
CA LYS A 392 9.12 21.37 -25.47
C LYS A 392 10.31 20.95 -24.62
N GLU A 393 11.47 20.76 -25.23
CA GLU A 393 12.70 20.30 -24.57
C GLU A 393 12.88 20.99 -23.21
N LEU A 394 12.52 20.27 -22.16
CA LEU A 394 12.86 20.57 -20.78
C LEU A 394 13.78 19.45 -20.35
N SER A 395 14.83 19.82 -19.63
CA SER A 395 15.96 18.94 -19.35
C SER A 395 15.50 17.63 -18.71
N ILE A 396 16.22 16.55 -19.03
CA ILE A 396 16.01 15.14 -18.66
C ILE A 396 16.01 14.88 -17.12
N THR A 397 15.92 15.92 -16.32
CA THR A 397 16.27 15.97 -14.90
C THR A 397 15.02 16.08 -14.02
N ASP A 398 14.05 15.16 -14.11
CA ASP A 398 12.85 15.21 -13.27
C ASP A 398 12.66 13.95 -12.39
N MET A 399 12.23 14.20 -11.15
CA MET A 399 12.07 13.30 -9.98
C MET A 399 13.31 13.14 -9.08
N HIS A 400 13.84 14.25 -8.58
CA HIS A 400 15.11 14.30 -7.85
C HIS A 400 15.06 13.69 -6.44
N GLN A 401 14.16 14.18 -5.59
CA GLN A 401 14.19 13.89 -4.16
C GLN A 401 13.73 12.46 -3.86
N TYR A 402 12.61 12.01 -4.40
CA TYR A 402 12.10 10.66 -4.12
C TYR A 402 12.96 9.55 -4.74
N ARG A 403 13.46 9.73 -5.98
CA ARG A 403 14.39 8.77 -6.59
C ARG A 403 15.63 8.65 -5.75
N PHE A 404 16.23 9.78 -5.38
CA PHE A 404 17.40 9.79 -4.52
C PHE A 404 17.08 9.18 -3.15
N GLN A 405 15.94 9.48 -2.55
CA GLN A 405 15.49 8.91 -1.27
C GLN A 405 15.39 7.38 -1.32
N CYS A 406 14.73 6.83 -2.35
CA CYS A 406 14.59 5.38 -2.45
C CYS A 406 15.93 4.72 -2.79
N TRP A 407 16.71 5.35 -3.67
CA TRP A 407 18.03 4.87 -4.07
C TRP A 407 19.01 4.88 -2.89
N ILE A 408 19.11 5.99 -2.15
CA ILE A 408 20.05 6.14 -1.04
C ILE A 408 19.71 5.17 0.06
N ARG A 409 18.42 4.96 0.37
CA ARG A 409 17.99 3.93 1.31
C ARG A 409 18.46 2.55 0.89
N ALA A 410 18.15 2.13 -0.34
CA ALA A 410 18.55 0.82 -0.86
C ALA A 410 20.09 0.66 -0.89
N ARG A 411 20.82 1.76 -1.11
CA ARG A 411 22.27 1.77 -1.06
C ARG A 411 22.80 1.61 0.37
N ILE A 412 22.25 2.33 1.34
CA ILE A 412 22.59 2.23 2.76
C ILE A 412 22.25 0.84 3.31
N ASP A 413 21.11 0.27 2.96
CA ASP A 413 20.72 -1.11 3.33
C ASP A 413 21.81 -2.10 2.91
N ARG A 414 22.26 -2.03 1.65
CA ARG A 414 23.34 -2.91 1.14
C ARG A 414 24.69 -2.66 1.80
N LEU A 415 25.04 -1.38 2.02
CA LEU A 415 26.32 -1.04 2.66
C LEU A 415 26.37 -1.51 4.12
N SER A 416 25.22 -1.56 4.80
CA SER A 416 25.14 -1.87 6.23
C SER A 416 24.79 -3.31 6.58
N GLU A 417 24.52 -4.18 5.58
CA GLU A 417 24.05 -5.56 5.78
C GLU A 417 24.93 -6.38 6.74
N ASP A 418 26.25 -6.17 6.70
CA ASP A 418 27.22 -6.90 7.53
C ASP A 418 27.75 -6.10 8.73
N SER A 419 27.43 -4.80 8.85
CA SER A 419 28.06 -3.91 9.85
C SER A 419 27.10 -3.40 10.91
N ILE A 420 25.81 -3.24 10.59
CA ILE A 420 24.83 -2.70 11.55
C ILE A 420 23.58 -3.58 11.58
N SER A 421 23.22 -4.05 12.76
CA SER A 421 22.00 -4.84 12.96
C SER A 421 20.79 -3.92 13.16
N TRP A 422 20.04 -3.67 12.09
CA TRP A 422 18.78 -2.93 12.14
C TRP A 422 17.62 -3.78 12.68
N ASN A 423 16.93 -3.29 13.71
CA ASN A 423 15.72 -3.94 14.22
C ASN A 423 14.43 -3.36 13.62
N LYS A 424 14.51 -2.22 12.92
CA LYS A 424 13.37 -1.66 12.18
C LYS A 424 13.85 -0.73 11.07
N ARG A 425 13.25 -0.85 9.88
CA ARG A 425 13.43 0.11 8.77
C ARG A 425 12.08 0.61 8.32
N TRP A 426 11.93 1.93 8.13
CA TRP A 426 10.64 2.50 7.74
C TRP A 426 10.80 3.91 7.14
N LEU A 427 9.67 4.44 6.63
CA LEU A 427 9.58 5.82 6.16
C LEU A 427 8.74 6.65 7.13
N TRP A 428 9.34 7.66 7.74
CA TRP A 428 8.59 8.65 8.50
C TRP A 428 7.96 9.67 7.55
N ARG A 429 6.65 9.90 7.70
CA ARG A 429 5.84 10.76 6.82
C ARG A 429 6.03 10.47 5.32
N TYR A 430 6.29 9.21 4.97
CA TYR A 430 6.52 8.74 3.60
C TYR A 430 7.77 9.30 2.89
N SER A 431 8.52 10.25 3.48
CA SER A 431 9.63 10.96 2.82
C SER A 431 10.97 10.90 3.56
N VAL A 432 11.01 10.44 4.82
CA VAL A 432 12.24 10.37 5.61
C VAL A 432 12.61 8.89 5.84
N PRO A 433 13.65 8.36 5.19
CA PRO A 433 14.20 7.05 5.51
C PRO A 433 14.71 7.02 6.95
N VAL A 434 14.25 6.02 7.69
CA VAL A 434 14.62 5.80 9.08
C VAL A 434 15.13 4.38 9.27
N PHE A 435 16.33 4.29 9.81
CA PHE A 435 16.96 3.05 10.23
C PHE A 435 17.06 3.05 11.76
N GLU A 436 16.50 2.04 12.42
CA GLU A 436 16.56 1.93 13.87
C GLU A 436 17.40 0.73 14.29
N ALA A 437 18.30 0.97 15.23
CA ALA A 437 19.13 -0.06 15.84
C ALA A 437 19.02 0.00 17.36
N LYS A 438 18.99 -1.19 17.97
CA LYS A 438 19.15 -1.34 19.41
C LYS A 438 20.64 -1.32 19.73
N THR A 439 21.04 -0.45 20.64
CA THR A 439 22.43 -0.26 21.11
C THR A 439 22.51 -0.39 22.63
N ASP A 440 23.72 -0.41 23.19
CA ASP A 440 23.93 -0.32 24.64
C ASP A 440 23.41 0.99 25.24
N THR A 441 23.19 2.01 24.40
CA THR A 441 22.70 3.34 24.78
C THR A 441 21.18 3.46 24.62
N GLY A 442 20.50 2.39 24.19
CA GLY A 442 19.05 2.36 23.96
C GLY A 442 18.68 2.19 22.49
N GLN A 443 17.43 2.52 22.17
CA GLN A 443 16.90 2.43 20.80
C GLN A 443 17.20 3.73 20.05
N ILE A 444 18.10 3.66 19.08
CA ILE A 444 18.56 4.83 18.32
C ILE A 444 18.03 4.75 16.89
N ALA A 445 17.63 5.90 16.36
CA ALA A 445 17.18 6.08 14.99
C ALA A 445 18.14 6.96 14.20
N PHE A 446 18.39 6.58 12.95
CA PHE A 446 19.15 7.31 11.95
C PHE A 446 18.18 7.82 10.88
N ASP A 447 17.88 9.12 10.91
CA ASP A 447 16.93 9.78 10.03
C ASP A 447 17.65 10.49 8.88
N PHE A 448 17.28 10.17 7.63
CA PHE A 448 17.82 10.81 6.42
C PHE A 448 16.90 11.95 5.97
N HIS A 449 17.31 13.19 6.22
CA HIS A 449 16.60 14.38 5.78
C HIS A 449 17.20 14.89 4.48
N ILE A 450 16.46 14.76 3.39
CA ILE A 450 16.92 15.12 2.05
C ILE A 450 16.29 16.47 1.68
N ASP A 451 17.11 17.43 1.26
CA ASP A 451 16.71 18.71 0.67
C ASP A 451 17.19 18.80 -0.79
N ASP A 452 17.13 20.00 -1.39
CA ASP A 452 17.41 20.23 -2.81
C ASP A 452 18.83 19.91 -3.25
N SER A 453 19.77 19.96 -2.31
CA SER A 453 21.19 19.92 -2.63
C SER A 453 21.98 19.10 -1.63
N HIS A 454 21.38 18.77 -0.47
CA HIS A 454 22.04 18.02 0.58
C HIS A 454 21.15 16.89 1.10
N VAL A 455 21.81 15.85 1.57
CA VAL A 455 21.23 14.87 2.48
C VAL A 455 21.88 15.02 3.83
N ARG A 456 21.04 15.19 4.86
CA ARG A 456 21.45 15.35 6.25
C ARG A 456 21.10 14.12 7.03
N LEU A 457 22.05 13.63 7.81
CA LEU A 457 21.84 12.52 8.73
C LEU A 457 21.59 13.08 10.12
N ALA A 458 20.49 12.67 10.72
CA ALA A 458 20.22 12.90 12.13
C ALA A 458 20.22 11.59 12.89
N ILE A 459 20.65 11.64 14.15
CA ILE A 459 20.49 10.55 15.11
C ILE A 459 19.56 10.97 16.22
N ALA A 460 18.68 10.09 16.67
CA ALA A 460 17.72 10.37 17.71
C ALA A 460 17.48 9.17 18.63
N ALA A 461 17.44 9.40 19.94
CA ALA A 461 17.00 8.39 20.89
C ALA A 461 15.46 8.28 20.84
N ARG A 462 14.92 7.05 20.85
CA ARG A 462 13.46 6.83 20.85
C ARG A 462 12.84 7.00 22.23
N ASP A 463 13.58 6.74 23.30
CA ASP A 463 13.22 7.13 24.66
C ASP A 463 13.94 8.44 25.01
N ARG A 464 13.20 9.39 25.60
CA ARG A 464 13.77 10.64 26.08
C ARG A 464 14.77 10.42 27.21
N ASN A 465 14.61 9.35 27.98
CA ASN A 465 15.53 8.99 29.08
C ASN A 465 16.91 8.57 28.57
N ASP A 466 17.02 8.14 27.30
CA ASP A 466 18.27 7.70 26.68
C ASP A 466 19.10 8.88 26.13
N MET A 467 18.56 10.10 26.14
CA MET A 467 19.21 11.29 25.56
C MET A 467 20.51 11.69 26.27
N ASP A 468 20.55 11.60 27.60
CA ASP A 468 21.75 11.93 28.37
C ASP A 468 22.86 10.90 28.09
N ALA A 469 22.47 9.62 27.97
CA ALA A 469 23.40 8.55 27.64
C ALA A 469 23.94 8.67 26.19
N LEU A 470 23.08 9.04 25.24
CA LEU A 470 23.47 9.36 23.86
C LEU A 470 24.48 10.50 23.84
N THR A 471 24.19 11.59 24.55
CA THR A 471 25.09 12.76 24.64
C THR A 471 26.46 12.37 25.18
N ALA A 472 26.49 11.66 26.31
CA ALA A 472 27.73 11.22 26.95
C ALA A 472 28.57 10.28 26.06
N LYS A 473 27.93 9.49 25.20
CA LYS A 473 28.62 8.57 24.28
C LYS A 473 29.22 9.28 23.08
N LEU A 474 28.59 10.35 22.59
CA LEU A 474 29.09 11.15 21.48
C LEU A 474 30.23 12.09 21.90
N GLU A 475 30.36 12.37 23.20
CA GLU A 475 31.45 13.18 23.73
C GLU A 475 32.83 12.56 23.38
N GLY A 476 33.70 13.39 22.79
CA GLY A 476 35.05 13.05 22.39
C GLY A 476 35.21 12.54 20.95
N ILE A 477 34.12 12.26 20.22
CA ILE A 477 34.19 11.85 18.79
C ILE A 477 33.69 12.93 17.84
N GLU A 478 33.41 14.15 18.32
CA GLU A 478 32.83 15.24 17.54
C GLU A 478 33.70 15.61 16.33
N HIS A 479 35.01 15.46 16.47
CA HIS A 479 35.99 15.73 15.40
C HIS A 479 36.00 14.68 14.28
N HIS A 480 35.34 13.54 14.47
CA HIS A 480 35.10 12.53 13.44
C HIS A 480 33.75 12.70 12.73
N LEU A 481 32.89 13.58 13.26
CA LEU A 481 31.58 13.86 12.70
C LEU A 481 31.63 15.17 11.90
N ASP A 482 30.92 15.20 10.77
CA ASP A 482 30.90 16.34 9.86
C ASP A 482 30.09 17.52 10.41
N ASP A 483 29.07 17.22 11.21
CA ASP A 483 28.26 18.16 11.97
C ASP A 483 28.00 17.55 13.37
N LEU A 484 27.75 18.37 14.37
CA LEU A 484 27.15 17.90 15.62
C LEU A 484 26.29 19.02 16.21
N ALA A 485 25.12 19.21 15.62
CA ALA A 485 24.19 20.25 16.01
C ALA A 485 22.97 19.66 16.74
N PRO A 486 22.51 20.24 17.87
CA PRO A 486 21.33 19.74 18.57
C PRO A 486 20.06 19.72 17.71
N LYS A 487 19.24 18.68 17.88
CA LYS A 487 17.89 18.47 17.33
C LYS A 487 16.94 18.11 18.48
N HIS A 488 15.62 18.32 18.32
CA HIS A 488 14.60 18.14 19.37
C HIS A 488 14.75 16.84 20.21
N MET A 489 15.16 15.73 19.59
CA MET A 489 15.40 14.44 20.25
C MET A 489 16.75 13.82 19.85
N GLY A 490 17.78 14.63 19.59
CA GLY A 490 19.03 14.08 19.06
C GLY A 490 20.00 15.11 18.49
N TYR A 491 20.72 14.71 17.46
CA TYR A 491 21.75 15.53 16.80
C TYR A 491 21.69 15.39 15.29
N TRP A 492 22.04 16.45 14.57
CA TRP A 492 22.51 16.38 13.19
C TRP A 492 23.98 15.99 13.20
N ILE A 493 24.38 15.02 12.36
CA ILE A 493 25.74 14.48 12.36
C ILE A 493 26.50 14.58 11.04
N SER A 494 25.79 14.84 9.93
CA SER A 494 26.41 15.01 8.61
C SER A 494 25.46 15.74 7.66
N ALA A 495 26.03 16.45 6.68
CA ALA A 495 25.32 17.07 5.57
C ALA A 495 26.15 16.92 4.30
N MET A 496 25.71 16.04 3.39
CA MET A 496 26.44 15.74 2.16
C MET A 496 25.76 16.34 0.94
N PRO A 497 26.48 17.07 0.07
CA PRO A 497 25.92 17.55 -1.17
C PRO A 497 25.64 16.40 -2.13
N TYR A 498 24.60 16.53 -2.95
CA TYR A 498 24.31 15.63 -4.06
C TYR A 498 23.79 16.41 -5.28
N SER A 499 23.92 15.80 -6.45
CA SER A 499 23.38 16.31 -7.70
C SER A 499 21.95 15.85 -7.89
N SER A 500 21.12 16.74 -8.41
CA SER A 500 19.75 16.41 -8.75
C SER A 500 19.71 15.42 -9.93
N ALA A 501 20.68 15.47 -10.84
CA ALA A 501 20.90 14.41 -11.82
C ALA A 501 21.53 13.19 -11.13
N GLN A 502 21.06 11.99 -11.47
CA GLN A 502 21.75 10.77 -11.04
C GLN A 502 23.16 10.75 -11.63
N ASP A 503 24.15 10.96 -10.77
CA ASP A 503 25.55 11.05 -11.13
C ASP A 503 26.42 10.47 -9.98
N PRO A 504 27.76 10.46 -10.08
CA PRO A 504 28.62 9.89 -9.05
C PRO A 504 28.46 10.48 -7.65
N THR A 505 27.89 11.69 -7.50
CA THR A 505 27.67 12.31 -6.18
C THR A 505 26.69 11.52 -5.32
N TRP A 506 25.78 10.74 -5.93
CA TRP A 506 24.85 9.89 -5.19
C TRP A 506 25.60 8.83 -4.38
N ASP A 507 26.53 8.11 -5.02
CA ASP A 507 27.38 7.12 -4.35
C ASP A 507 28.30 7.75 -3.31
N MET A 508 28.87 8.92 -3.61
CA MET A 508 29.69 9.66 -2.63
C MET A 508 28.89 10.01 -1.37
N ALA A 509 27.67 10.54 -1.53
CA ALA A 509 26.79 10.86 -0.41
C ALA A 509 26.42 9.61 0.40
N ALA A 510 26.04 8.51 -0.26
CA ALA A 510 25.66 7.27 0.42
C ALA A 510 26.83 6.65 1.21
N GLN A 511 28.02 6.56 0.61
CA GLN A 511 29.21 6.01 1.28
C GLN A 511 29.61 6.86 2.49
N HIS A 512 29.58 8.18 2.34
CA HIS A 512 29.90 9.08 3.44
C HIS A 512 28.91 8.94 4.60
N LEU A 513 27.61 9.00 4.33
CA LEU A 513 26.59 8.87 5.38
C LEU A 513 26.68 7.52 6.08
N TYR A 514 26.88 6.44 5.32
CA TYR A 514 27.13 5.11 5.87
C TYR A 514 28.33 5.11 6.84
N HIS A 515 29.44 5.75 6.46
CA HIS A 515 30.61 5.85 7.32
C HIS A 515 30.29 6.59 8.63
N GLN A 516 29.59 7.72 8.56
CA GLN A 516 29.14 8.46 9.74
C GLN A 516 28.22 7.62 10.64
N MET A 517 27.34 6.78 10.06
CA MET A 517 26.51 5.84 10.80
C MET A 517 27.33 4.78 11.55
N VAL A 518 28.37 4.22 10.92
CA VAL A 518 29.23 3.19 11.54
C VAL A 518 30.00 3.78 12.72
N ILE A 519 30.61 4.97 12.56
CA ILE A 519 31.32 5.66 13.65
C ILE A 519 30.42 5.80 14.87
N VAL A 520 29.20 6.29 14.67
CA VAL A 520 28.23 6.47 15.76
C VAL A 520 27.78 5.12 16.33
N TYR A 521 27.43 4.16 15.48
CA TYR A 521 26.94 2.85 15.93
C TYR A 521 27.97 2.10 16.78
N ASP A 522 29.23 2.06 16.35
CA ASP A 522 30.32 1.41 17.09
C ASP A 522 30.56 2.10 18.43
N ARG A 523 30.57 3.44 18.44
CA ARG A 523 30.74 4.23 19.66
C ARG A 523 29.63 3.94 20.68
N LEU A 524 28.38 3.84 20.21
CA LEU A 524 27.22 3.56 21.07
C LEU A 524 27.25 2.17 21.69
N ASN A 525 27.92 1.21 21.04
CA ASN A 525 28.12 -0.17 21.53
C ASN A 525 29.47 -0.39 22.23
N GLY A 526 30.15 0.69 22.64
CA GLY A 526 31.38 0.60 23.43
C GLY A 526 32.65 0.30 22.63
N GLY A 527 32.63 0.47 21.31
CA GLY A 527 33.83 0.46 20.48
C GLY A 527 34.86 1.50 20.93
N VAL A 528 36.14 1.13 20.85
CA VAL A 528 37.27 2.02 21.15
C VAL A 528 37.61 2.80 19.88
N ASP A 529 37.76 4.12 20.04
CA ASP A 529 38.36 5.13 19.14
C ASP A 529 38.61 4.68 17.68
N PRO A 530 37.89 5.24 16.67
CA PRO A 530 38.02 4.82 15.28
C PRO A 530 39.36 5.27 14.66
N HIS A 531 40.46 4.62 15.03
CA HIS A 531 41.65 4.58 14.18
C HIS A 531 41.42 3.59 13.04
N TYR A 532 40.63 4.01 12.06
CA TYR A 532 40.48 3.27 10.82
C TYR A 532 41.49 3.75 9.78
N GLN A 533 42.51 2.93 9.54
CA GLN A 533 43.34 3.03 8.35
C GLN A 533 42.45 2.85 7.12
N SER A 534 42.53 3.79 6.19
CA SER A 534 41.93 3.73 4.87
C SER A 534 42.05 2.33 4.25
N ARG A 535 40.99 1.54 4.29
CA ARG A 535 40.79 0.50 3.27
C ARG A 535 40.44 1.25 2.00
N GLU A 536 41.47 1.58 1.23
CA GLU A 536 41.32 1.92 -0.18
C GLU A 536 40.61 0.75 -0.86
N THR A 537 39.29 0.85 -1.00
CA THR A 537 38.61 0.18 -2.10
C THR A 537 39.12 0.85 -3.36
N HIS A 538 40.00 0.16 -4.08
CA HIS A 538 40.37 0.51 -5.45
C HIS A 538 39.10 0.77 -6.26
N ILE A 539 38.87 2.04 -6.58
CA ILE A 539 37.99 2.46 -7.64
C ILE A 539 38.77 2.17 -8.93
N GLU A 540 38.64 0.96 -9.48
CA GLU A 540 38.94 0.74 -10.88
C GLU A 540 37.77 1.28 -11.69
N THR A 541 37.99 2.42 -12.34
CA THR A 541 37.23 2.88 -13.52
C THR A 541 37.67 2.04 -14.72
N PRO A 542 36.79 1.73 -15.70
CA PRO A 542 36.00 2.71 -16.45
C PRO A 542 34.48 2.59 -16.31
#